data_AF-A0A956RPP7-F1
#
_entry.id   AF-A0A956RPP7-F1
#
_cell.length_a   1.000
_cell.length_b   1.000
_cell.length_c   1.000
_cell.angle_alpha   90.00
_cell.angle_beta   90.00
_cell.angle_gamma   90.00
#
_symmetry.space_group_name_H-M   'P 1'
#
loop_
_entity.id
_entity.type
_entity.pdbx_description
1 polymer ?
#
loop_
_entity_poly.entity_id
_entity_poly.type
_entity_poly.pdbx_seq_one_letter_code
_entity_poly.pdbx_strand_id
1 'polypeptide(L)' 'RLTALGIPPAAIACAGSCTAEEPERFFSHRRDGFPAGRMAAFLFRPDPGRPDHAPTTSRIAPS' A
#
# COMPACT_ATOMS: atom_id res chain seq x y z
N ARG A 1 -11.82 -1.35 16.75
CA ARG A 1 -12.05 0.07 16.35
C ARG A 1 -13.13 0.18 15.27
N LEU A 2 -13.02 -0.49 14.12
CA LEU A 2 -14.01 -0.40 13.03
C LEU A 2 -15.42 -0.90 13.41
N THR A 3 -15.50 -2.03 14.13
CA THR A 3 -16.78 -2.59 14.62
C THR A 3 -17.50 -1.67 15.61
N ALA A 4 -16.74 -0.99 16.48
CA ALA A 4 -17.29 0.00 17.41
C ALA A 4 -17.86 1.25 16.70
N LEU A 5 -17.49 1.47 15.44
CA LEU A 5 -18.06 2.51 14.57
C LEU A 5 -19.26 2.00 13.75
N GLY A 6 -19.74 0.77 14.02
CA GLY A 6 -20.89 0.19 13.34
C GLY A 6 -20.57 -0.49 12.00
N ILE A 7 -19.29 -0.61 11.60
CA ILE A 7 -18.93 -1.33 10.38
C ILE A 7 -19.17 -2.84 10.61
N PRO A 8 -19.98 -3.51 9.76
CA PRO A 8 -20.25 -4.93 9.90
C PRO A 8 -18.95 -5.75 9.81
N PRO A 9 -18.74 -6.76 10.68
CA PRO A 9 -17.55 -7.62 10.62
C PRO A 9 -17.35 -8.26 9.24
N ALA A 10 -18.43 -8.63 8.56
CA ALA A 10 -18.38 -9.21 7.21
C ALA A 10 -17.83 -8.25 6.14
N ALA A 11 -17.80 -6.94 6.40
CA ALA A 11 -17.23 -5.93 5.51
C ALA A 11 -15.75 -5.61 5.84
N ILE A 12 -15.15 -6.29 6.83
CA ILE A 12 -13.78 -6.06 7.29
C ILE A 12 -12.92 -7.25 6.91
N ALA A 13 -11.94 -7.02 6.04
CA ALA A 13 -10.89 -8.00 5.75
C ALA A 13 -9.62 -7.67 6.52
N CYS A 14 -8.96 -8.70 7.07
CA CYS A 14 -7.61 -8.59 7.61
C CYS A 14 -6.64 -9.26 6.65
N ALA A 15 -5.56 -8.56 6.26
CA ALA A 15 -4.59 -9.08 5.31
C ALA A 15 -3.82 -10.31 5.82
N GLY A 16 -3.69 -10.46 7.14
CA GLY A 16 -2.99 -11.59 7.76
C GLY A 16 -1.46 -11.61 7.62
N SER A 17 -0.87 -10.66 6.87
CA SER A 17 0.59 -10.55 6.69
C SER A 17 1.28 -9.79 7.80
N CYS A 18 2.53 -10.18 8.09
CA CYS A 18 3.41 -9.52 9.06
C CYS A 18 4.65 -8.95 8.35
N THR A 19 4.83 -7.63 8.38
CA THR A 19 5.94 -6.98 7.68
C THR A 19 7.31 -7.35 8.24
N ALA A 20 7.40 -7.69 9.52
CA ALA A 20 8.64 -8.13 10.15
C ALA A 20 9.04 -9.56 9.74
N GLU A 21 8.07 -10.47 9.65
CA GLU A 21 8.28 -11.90 9.38
C GLU A 21 8.40 -12.24 7.89
N GLU A 22 7.98 -11.33 7.00
CA GLU A 22 8.03 -11.52 5.55
C GLU A 22 9.04 -10.57 4.87
N PRO A 23 10.37 -10.76 5.06
CA PRO A 23 11.41 -9.83 4.61
C PRO A 23 11.53 -9.70 3.10
N GLU A 24 11.18 -10.75 2.35
CA GLU A 24 11.25 -10.74 0.88
C GLU A 24 10.16 -9.87 0.23
N ARG A 25 9.14 -9.47 1.00
CA ARG A 25 7.96 -8.76 0.50
C ARG A 25 7.84 -7.34 1.02
N PHE A 26 8.33 -7.08 2.24
CA PHE A 26 8.08 -5.83 2.94
C PHE A 26 9.32 -5.25 3.61
N PHE A 27 9.46 -3.93 3.51
CA PHE A 27 10.28 -3.16 4.44
C PHE A 27 9.68 -3.21 5.85
N SER A 28 10.52 -3.32 6.88
CA SER A 28 10.07 -3.29 8.28
C SER A 28 11.00 -2.46 9.15
N HIS A 29 10.51 -1.32 9.64
CA HIS A 29 11.31 -0.44 10.50
C HIS A 29 11.78 -1.14 11.80
N ARG A 30 10.97 -2.06 12.35
CA ARG A 30 11.33 -2.79 13.57
C ARG A 30 12.48 -3.77 13.34
N ARG A 31 12.50 -4.44 12.19
CA ARG A 31 13.54 -5.40 11.82
C ARG A 31 14.80 -4.70 11.29
N ASP A 32 14.61 -3.74 10.40
CA ASP A 32 15.68 -3.14 9.59
C ASP A 32 16.27 -1.86 10.22
N GLY A 33 15.62 -1.29 11.23
CA GLY A 33 16.08 -0.08 11.91
C GLY A 33 15.93 1.19 11.07
N PHE A 34 16.76 2.21 11.35
CA PHE A 34 16.85 3.41 10.53
C PHE A 34 18.18 3.43 9.74
N PRO A 35 18.13 3.72 8.42
CA PRO A 35 16.95 3.94 7.60
C PRO A 35 16.37 2.63 7.03
N ALA A 36 15.06 2.42 7.20
CA ALA A 36 14.31 1.38 6.50
C ALA A 36 13.53 1.99 5.32
N GLY A 37 13.32 1.23 4.25
CA GLY A 37 12.43 1.61 3.15
C GLY A 37 10.97 1.82 3.60
N ARG A 38 10.12 2.29 2.68
CA ARG A 38 8.69 2.55 2.94
C ARG A 38 7.84 1.99 1.81
N MET A 39 6.80 1.27 2.19
CA MET A 39 5.73 0.83 1.29
C MET A 39 4.65 1.91 1.19
N ALA A 40 3.92 1.91 0.09
CA ALA A 40 2.70 2.71 -0.09
C ALA A 40 1.52 1.80 -0.45
N ALA A 41 0.35 2.08 0.12
CA ALA A 41 -0.90 1.40 -0.21
C ALA A 41 -1.79 2.37 -0.99
N PHE A 42 -2.34 1.91 -2.12
CA PHE A 42 -3.14 2.74 -3.02
C PHE A 42 -4.56 2.19 -3.14
N LEU A 43 -5.54 3.09 -3.17
CA LEU A 43 -6.93 2.79 -3.52
C LEU A 43 -7.37 3.82 -4.54
N PHE A 44 -7.79 3.34 -5.71
CA PHE A 44 -8.36 4.19 -6.75
C PHE A 44 -9.60 3.50 -7.31
N ARG A 45 -10.55 4.32 -7.76
CA ARG A 45 -11.64 3.84 -8.58
C ARG A 45 -11.23 4.09 -10.04
N PRO A 46 -11.13 3.06 -10.89
CA PRO A 46 -10.87 3.27 -12.30
C PRO A 46 -11.98 4.17 -12.87
N ASP A 47 -11.59 5.16 -13.65
CA ASP A 47 -12.51 6.01 -14.40
C ASP A 47 -12.83 5.31 -15.72
N PRO A 48 -14.07 4.86 -15.97
CA PRO A 48 -14.42 4.13 -17.17
C PRO A 48 -14.28 4.96 -18.46
N GLY A 49 -14.21 6.29 -18.36
CA GLY A 49 -13.99 7.19 -19.50
C GLY A 49 -12.52 7.56 -19.72
N ARG A 50 -11.63 7.20 -18.79
CA ARG A 50 -10.20 7.52 -18.90
C ARG A 50 -9.48 6.35 -19.56
N PRO A 51 -8.83 6.54 -20.72
CA PRO A 51 -8.02 5.48 -21.31
C PRO A 51 -6.92 5.09 -20.33
N ASP A 52 -6.61 3.78 -20.26
CA ASP A 52 -5.50 3.26 -19.47
C ASP A 52 -4.20 3.90 -19.98
N HIS A 53 -3.77 4.96 -19.29
CA HIS A 53 -2.45 5.49 -19.49
C HIS A 53 -1.53 4.58 -18.71
N ALA A 54 -0.75 3.75 -19.44
CA ALA A 54 0.43 3.13 -18.87
C ALA A 54 1.19 4.21 -18.07
N PRO A 55 1.68 3.90 -16.85
CA PRO A 55 2.35 4.89 -16.03
C PRO A 55 3.46 5.54 -16.86
N THR A 56 3.25 6.80 -17.26
CA THR A 56 4.27 7.57 -17.95
C THR A 56 5.42 7.68 -16.97
N THR A 57 6.51 6.97 -17.23
CA THR A 57 7.79 7.24 -16.59
C THR A 57 8.18 8.64 -17.00
N SER A 58 7.72 9.64 -16.26
CA SER A 58 8.25 10.99 -16.35
C SER A 58 9.70 10.86 -15.90
N ARG A 59 10.61 10.76 -16.86
CA ARG A 59 12.03 10.95 -16.60
C ARG A 59 12.15 12.40 -16.17
N ILE A 60 12.36 12.63 -14.88
CA ILE A 60 12.85 13.90 -14.39
C ILE A 60 14.20 14.11 -15.09
N ALA A 61 14.25 15.03 -16.04
CA ALA A 61 15.51 15.47 -16.61
C ALA A 61 16.33 16.14 -15.49
N PRO A 62 17.61 15.79 -15.30
CA PRO A 62 18.44 16.48 -14.31
C PRO A 62 18.57 17.96 -14.70
N SER A 63 18.49 18.82 -13.68
CA SER A 63 18.76 20.26 -13.79
C SER A 63 20.24 20.54 -14.02
#